data_AF-A0A662GM09-F1
#
_entry.id   AF-A0A662GM09-F1
#
_cell.length_a   1.000
_cell.length_b   1.000
_cell.length_c   1.000
_cell.angle_alpha   90.00
_cell.angle_beta   90.00
_cell.angle_gamma   90.00
#
_symmetry.space_group_name_H-M   'P 1'
#
loop_
_entity.id
_entity.type
_entity.pdbx_description
1 polymer ?
#
loop_
_entity_poly.entity_id
_entity_poly.type
_entity_poly.pdbx_seq_one_letter_code
_entity_poly.pdbx_strand_id
1 'polypeptide(L)'
;MSLALDLVIAMPISWMPLASDYSRFASSAKRGFLGTLLGYTLANTWFYALGAALALGTGQELVVSSILLLFLGNLAILPIIVDETDNAFADIYSAAVSLQNAFPRVRQWKLVLAVAALSAALAYLVPLAEYGHFLLLIGALFVPLFGVALADYFVVRGGRYELREFYEAAPPLRPAALASWAVGAAVYFSIAYALPEVGASLPSLLASFGLHSLLARGGRVGVDQR
;
A
#
# COMPACT_ATOMS: atom_id res chain seq x y z
N MET A 1 10.10 -4.10 18.98
CA MET A 1 10.35 -4.87 17.73
C MET A 1 9.16 -4.84 16.77
N SER A 2 7.93 -4.90 17.27
CA SER A 2 6.72 -5.05 16.44
C SER A 2 6.34 -3.79 15.64
N LEU A 3 6.62 -2.58 16.14
CA LEU A 3 6.45 -1.34 15.37
C LEU A 3 7.34 -1.30 14.12
N ALA A 4 8.60 -1.75 14.23
CA ALA A 4 9.50 -1.85 13.08
C ALA A 4 8.96 -2.84 12.04
N LEU A 5 8.33 -3.94 12.47
CA LEU A 5 7.68 -4.88 11.57
C LEU A 5 6.49 -4.23 10.85
N ASP A 6 5.65 -3.46 11.55
CA ASP A 6 4.54 -2.72 10.90
C ASP A 6 5.04 -1.71 9.87
N LEU A 7 6.12 -0.99 10.16
CA LEU A 7 6.73 -0.06 9.20
C LEU A 7 7.27 -0.79 7.97
N VAL A 8 7.93 -1.93 8.17
CA VAL A 8 8.42 -2.78 7.07
C VAL A 8 7.26 -3.37 6.27
N ILE A 9 6.13 -3.70 6.90
CA ILE A 9 4.93 -4.21 6.23
C ILE A 9 4.18 -3.11 5.46
N ALA A 10 4.13 -1.89 6.00
CA ALA A 10 3.41 -0.78 5.38
C ALA A 10 3.97 -0.41 3.98
N MET A 11 5.29 -0.48 3.82
CA MET A 11 5.97 -0.20 2.55
C MET A 11 5.44 -1.06 1.37
N PRO A 12 5.59 -2.41 1.35
CA PRO A 12 5.08 -3.26 0.26
C PRO A 12 3.57 -3.14 0.05
N ILE A 13 2.83 -2.89 1.11
CA ILE A 13 1.37 -2.79 1.06
C ILE A 13 0.91 -1.61 0.21
N SER A 14 1.65 -0.49 0.18
CA SER A 14 1.33 0.62 -0.73
C SER A 14 1.54 0.27 -2.21
N TRP A 15 2.43 -0.68 -2.51
CA TRP A 15 2.77 -1.12 -3.87
C TRP A 15 1.89 -2.27 -4.37
N MET A 16 0.98 -2.79 -3.54
CA MET A 16 0.10 -3.90 -3.91
C MET A 16 -0.81 -3.62 -5.13
N PRO A 17 -1.44 -2.44 -5.29
CA PRO A 17 -2.20 -2.13 -6.51
C PRO A 17 -1.34 -2.30 -7.77
N LEU A 18 -0.11 -1.79 -7.73
CA LEU A 18 0.85 -1.93 -8.82
C LEU A 18 1.25 -3.40 -9.02
N ALA A 19 1.52 -4.13 -7.94
CA ALA A 19 1.81 -5.57 -8.00
C ALA A 19 0.66 -6.36 -8.65
N SER A 20 -0.59 -5.95 -8.42
CA SER A 20 -1.77 -6.56 -9.05
C SER A 20 -1.86 -6.27 -10.55
N ASP A 21 -1.49 -5.06 -10.98
CA ASP A 21 -1.46 -4.66 -12.40
C ASP A 21 -0.42 -5.45 -13.20
N TYR A 22 0.76 -5.72 -12.62
CA TYR A 22 1.78 -6.55 -13.27
C TYR A 22 1.44 -8.05 -13.23
N SER A 23 0.78 -8.50 -12.16
CA SER A 23 0.40 -9.91 -11.98
C SER A 23 -0.54 -10.42 -13.07
N ARG A 24 -1.28 -9.54 -13.77
CA ARG A 24 -2.13 -9.92 -14.91
C ARG A 24 -1.37 -10.53 -16.09
N PHE A 25 -0.06 -10.25 -16.18
CA PHE A 25 0.82 -10.78 -17.23
C PHE A 25 1.51 -12.08 -16.81
N ALA A 26 1.27 -12.58 -15.58
CA ALA A 26 1.85 -13.82 -15.11
C ALA A 26 1.26 -15.04 -15.82
N SER A 27 2.11 -16.00 -16.18
CA SER A 27 1.67 -17.24 -16.85
C SER A 27 0.78 -18.14 -15.97
N SER A 28 0.85 -18.00 -14.65
CA SER A 28 -0.09 -18.62 -13.70
C SER A 28 -0.06 -17.92 -12.34
N ALA A 29 -1.14 -18.04 -11.57
CA ALA A 29 -1.24 -17.46 -10.22
C ALA A 29 -0.11 -17.91 -9.30
N LYS A 30 0.25 -19.21 -9.33
CA LYS A 30 1.35 -19.77 -8.51
C LYS A 30 2.71 -19.19 -8.91
N ARG A 31 2.97 -19.02 -10.21
CA ARG A 31 4.23 -18.46 -10.70
C ARG A 31 4.32 -16.96 -10.43
N GLY A 32 3.22 -16.22 -10.56
CA GLY A 32 3.14 -14.82 -10.15
C GLY A 32 3.44 -14.67 -8.66
N PHE A 33 2.77 -15.44 -7.80
CA PHE A 33 3.01 -15.42 -6.36
C PHE A 33 4.46 -15.74 -5.99
N LEU A 34 5.02 -16.85 -6.48
CA LEU A 34 6.39 -17.24 -6.16
C LEU A 34 7.43 -16.26 -6.70
N GLY A 35 7.22 -15.74 -7.92
CA GLY A 35 8.09 -14.74 -8.51
C GLY A 35 8.13 -13.46 -7.68
N THR A 36 6.98 -12.93 -7.30
CA THR A 36 6.87 -11.75 -6.43
C THR A 36 7.47 -12.01 -5.06
N LEU A 37 7.13 -13.14 -4.42
CA LEU A 37 7.62 -13.49 -3.09
C LEU A 37 9.15 -13.59 -3.06
N LEU A 38 9.74 -14.36 -3.98
CA LEU A 38 11.19 -14.57 -4.01
C LEU A 38 11.94 -13.31 -4.43
N GLY A 39 11.47 -12.63 -5.47
CA GLY A 39 12.08 -11.40 -5.95
C GLY A 39 12.07 -10.31 -4.89
N TYR A 40 10.91 -10.07 -4.27
CA TYR A 40 10.75 -9.05 -3.24
C TYR A 40 11.56 -9.39 -1.98
N THR A 41 11.52 -10.64 -1.52
CA THR A 41 12.29 -11.07 -0.33
C THR A 41 13.78 -10.91 -0.55
N LEU A 42 14.30 -11.35 -1.70
CA LEU A 42 15.73 -11.27 -2.01
C LEU A 42 16.19 -9.81 -2.11
N ALA A 43 15.46 -8.98 -2.86
CA ALA A 43 15.81 -7.57 -3.05
C ALA A 43 15.77 -6.79 -1.72
N ASN A 44 14.68 -6.91 -0.94
CA ASN A 44 14.57 -6.18 0.33
C ASN A 44 15.58 -6.65 1.37
N THR A 45 15.84 -7.96 1.46
CA THR A 45 16.87 -8.48 2.37
C THR A 45 18.24 -7.90 2.03
N TRP A 46 18.58 -7.82 0.74
CA TRP A 46 19.82 -7.22 0.27
C TRP A 46 19.92 -5.73 0.62
N PHE A 47 18.91 -4.93 0.30
CA PHE A 47 18.93 -3.48 0.57
C PHE A 47 18.90 -3.16 2.06
N TYR A 48 18.16 -3.91 2.87
CA TYR A 48 18.16 -3.74 4.33
C TYR A 48 19.50 -4.13 4.96
N ALA A 49 20.14 -5.20 4.48
CA ALA A 49 21.49 -5.55 4.92
C ALA A 49 22.50 -4.45 4.57
N LEU A 50 22.42 -3.89 3.36
CA LEU A 50 23.27 -2.77 2.94
C LEU A 50 23.03 -1.51 3.79
N GLY A 51 21.77 -1.14 4.00
CA GLY A 51 21.39 0.01 4.84
C GLY A 51 21.86 -0.15 6.28
N ALA A 52 21.69 -1.34 6.86
CA ALA A 52 22.21 -1.66 8.19
C ALA A 52 23.73 -1.58 8.26
N ALA A 53 24.45 -2.11 7.26
CA ALA A 53 25.91 -2.02 7.20
C ALA A 53 26.41 -0.57 7.11
N LEU A 54 25.75 0.27 6.31
CA LEU A 54 26.06 1.70 6.22
C LEU A 54 25.79 2.43 7.54
N ALA A 55 24.64 2.20 8.17
CA ALA A 55 24.28 2.81 9.44
C ALA A 55 25.28 2.43 10.55
N LEU A 56 25.62 1.14 10.67
CA LEU A 56 26.60 0.65 11.64
C LEU A 56 28.02 1.16 11.35
N GLY A 57 28.40 1.26 10.08
CA GLY A 57 29.74 1.71 9.69
C GLY A 57 29.97 3.22 9.83
N THR A 58 28.91 4.03 9.74
CA THR A 58 29.00 5.50 9.76
C THR A 58 28.42 6.13 11.04
N GLY A 59 27.65 5.38 11.83
CA GLY A 59 26.94 5.88 13.01
C GLY A 59 25.79 6.83 12.69
N GLN A 60 25.37 6.90 11.42
CA GLN A 60 24.28 7.77 10.97
C GLN A 60 22.97 7.00 10.89
N GLU A 61 21.86 7.66 11.24
CA GLU A 61 20.51 7.09 11.11
C GLU A 61 19.96 7.22 9.70
N LEU A 62 20.37 8.26 8.97
CA LEU A 62 19.95 8.54 7.61
C LEU A 62 20.92 7.94 6.60
N VAL A 63 20.41 7.10 5.69
CA VAL A 63 21.20 6.46 4.63
C VAL A 63 21.90 7.50 3.75
N VAL A 64 21.24 8.61 3.42
CA VAL A 64 21.84 9.70 2.64
C VAL A 64 23.06 10.29 3.37
N SER A 65 22.96 10.50 4.68
CA SER A 65 24.09 10.96 5.50
C SER A 65 25.23 9.95 5.52
N SER A 66 24.91 8.66 5.63
CA SER A 66 25.92 7.59 5.53
C SER A 66 26.64 7.61 4.18
N ILE A 67 25.90 7.77 3.08
CA ILE A 67 26.47 7.80 1.72
C ILE A 67 27.39 9.00 1.57
N LEU A 68 26.99 10.19 2.02
CA LEU A 68 27.78 11.43 1.92
C LEU A 68 29.16 11.34 2.62
N LEU A 69 29.28 10.51 3.65
CA LEU A 69 30.54 10.29 4.37
C LEU A 69 31.51 9.36 3.61
N LEU A 70 31.05 8.66 2.58
CA LEU A 70 31.91 7.81 1.76
C LEU A 70 32.74 8.67 0.79
N PHE A 71 33.95 8.19 0.46
CA PHE A 71 34.90 8.91 -0.40
C PHE A 71 34.31 9.35 -1.76
N LEU A 72 33.42 8.54 -2.35
CA LEU A 72 32.69 8.86 -3.60
C LEU A 72 31.20 9.11 -3.37
N GLY A 73 30.79 9.39 -2.12
CA GLY A 73 29.39 9.56 -1.73
C GLY A 73 28.63 10.59 -2.56
N ASN A 74 29.23 11.75 -2.77
CA ASN A 74 28.65 12.82 -3.57
C ASN A 74 28.38 12.40 -5.03
N LEU A 75 29.25 11.56 -5.60
CA LEU A 75 29.04 11.03 -6.95
C LEU A 75 28.01 9.90 -6.96
N ALA A 76 27.93 9.10 -5.88
CA ALA A 76 26.96 8.02 -5.74
C ALA A 76 25.51 8.51 -5.61
N ILE A 77 25.28 9.73 -5.13
CA ILE A 77 23.94 10.32 -5.04
C ILE A 77 23.34 10.66 -6.41
N LEU A 78 24.16 11.06 -7.38
CA LEU A 78 23.66 11.43 -8.71
C LEU A 78 22.87 10.30 -9.39
N PRO A 79 23.38 9.06 -9.52
CA PRO A 79 22.60 7.97 -10.09
C PRO A 79 21.39 7.60 -9.22
N ILE A 80 21.44 7.76 -7.90
CA ILE A 80 20.28 7.51 -7.00
C ILE A 80 19.15 8.51 -7.28
N ILE A 81 19.47 9.80 -7.47
CA ILE A 81 18.44 10.80 -7.80
C ILE A 81 17.80 10.51 -9.16
N VAL A 82 18.62 10.07 -10.13
CA VAL A 82 18.10 9.68 -11.45
C VAL A 82 17.20 8.46 -11.33
N ASP A 83 17.58 7.47 -10.52
CA ASP A 83 16.78 6.27 -10.22
C ASP A 83 15.48 6.62 -9.49
N GLU A 84 15.45 7.63 -8.63
CA GLU A 84 14.21 8.02 -7.94
C GLU A 84 13.20 8.76 -8.86
N THR A 85 13.65 9.25 -10.01
CA THR A 85 12.83 10.09 -10.90
C THR A 85 11.70 9.30 -11.56
N ASP A 86 11.92 8.03 -11.91
CA ASP A 86 10.90 7.20 -12.56
C ASP A 86 9.78 6.79 -11.58
N ASN A 87 10.13 6.52 -10.32
CA ASN A 87 9.19 6.24 -9.23
C ASN A 87 8.28 7.43 -8.96
N ALA A 88 8.87 8.62 -8.80
CA ALA A 88 8.10 9.85 -8.61
C ALA A 88 7.16 10.13 -9.80
N PHE A 89 7.62 9.87 -11.03
CA PHE A 89 6.77 9.99 -12.22
C PHE A 89 5.61 8.98 -12.19
N ALA A 90 5.89 7.72 -11.89
CA ALA A 90 4.89 6.65 -11.85
C ALA A 90 3.79 6.93 -10.82
N ASP A 91 4.15 7.41 -9.63
CA ASP A 91 3.20 7.73 -8.55
C ASP A 91 2.30 8.92 -8.91
N ILE A 92 2.88 10.01 -9.43
CA ILE A 92 2.11 11.18 -9.87
C ILE A 92 1.16 10.80 -11.00
N TYR A 93 1.63 10.03 -11.98
CA TYR A 93 0.82 9.58 -13.11
C TYR A 93 -0.32 8.67 -12.65
N SER A 94 -0.04 7.68 -11.80
CA SER A 94 -1.03 6.75 -11.25
C SER A 94 -2.11 7.46 -10.44
N ALA A 95 -1.71 8.41 -9.57
CA ALA A 95 -2.64 9.22 -8.81
C ALA A 95 -3.51 10.11 -9.72
N ALA A 96 -2.93 10.72 -10.76
CA ALA A 96 -3.67 11.54 -11.71
C ALA A 96 -4.70 10.73 -12.53
N VAL A 97 -4.34 9.51 -12.98
CA VAL A 97 -5.27 8.60 -13.67
C VAL A 97 -6.38 8.14 -12.74
N SER A 98 -6.06 7.85 -11.47
CA SER A 98 -7.06 7.51 -10.46
C SER A 98 -8.05 8.66 -10.22
N LEU A 99 -7.56 9.90 -10.14
CA LEU A 99 -8.38 11.11 -10.07
C LEU A 99 -9.20 11.35 -11.34
N GLN A 100 -8.69 10.98 -12.51
CA GLN A 100 -9.42 11.11 -13.78
C GLN A 100 -10.70 10.26 -13.79
N ASN A 101 -10.69 9.09 -13.14
CA ASN A 101 -11.90 8.26 -12.98
C ASN A 101 -12.97 8.95 -12.13
N ALA A 102 -12.57 9.72 -11.11
CA ALA A 102 -13.49 10.49 -10.26
C ALA A 102 -13.95 11.81 -10.93
N PHE A 103 -13.08 12.45 -11.70
CA PHE A 103 -13.33 13.74 -12.34
C PHE A 103 -13.12 13.67 -13.87
N PRO A 104 -13.95 12.91 -14.60
CA PRO A 104 -13.72 12.60 -16.02
C PRO A 104 -13.75 13.82 -16.94
N ARG A 105 -14.34 14.93 -16.49
CA ARG A 105 -14.44 16.19 -17.26
C ARG A 105 -13.20 17.08 -17.15
N VAL A 106 -12.30 16.81 -16.20
CA VAL A 106 -11.07 17.58 -16.02
C VAL A 106 -10.03 17.08 -17.03
N ARG A 107 -9.26 18.00 -17.63
CA ARG A 107 -8.16 17.61 -18.53
C ARG A 107 -7.04 16.97 -17.72
N GLN A 108 -6.56 15.80 -18.13
CA GLN A 108 -5.58 14.99 -17.41
C GLN A 108 -4.31 15.77 -17.00
N TRP A 109 -3.76 16.61 -17.87
CA TRP A 109 -2.57 17.40 -17.55
C TRP A 109 -2.77 18.33 -16.34
N LYS A 110 -4.00 18.80 -16.08
CA LYS A 110 -4.31 19.61 -14.89
C LYS A 110 -4.28 18.77 -13.62
N LEU A 111 -4.76 17.53 -13.70
CA LEU A 111 -4.70 16.59 -12.57
C LEU A 111 -3.25 16.22 -12.28
N VAL A 112 -2.45 15.95 -13.31
CA VAL A 112 -1.00 15.70 -13.17
C VAL A 112 -0.30 16.87 -12.49
N LEU A 113 -0.52 18.11 -12.97
CA LEU A 113 0.08 19.28 -12.33
C LEU A 113 -0.40 19.51 -10.90
N ALA A 114 -1.69 19.28 -10.62
CA ALA A 114 -2.23 19.44 -9.27
C ALA A 114 -1.62 18.42 -8.30
N VAL A 115 -1.52 17.16 -8.71
CA VAL A 115 -0.88 16.10 -7.92
C VAL A 115 0.60 16.40 -7.74
N ALA A 116 1.32 16.76 -8.80
CA ALA A 116 2.75 17.09 -8.72
C ALA A 116 3.01 18.27 -7.77
N ALA A 117 2.21 19.35 -7.87
CA ALA A 117 2.33 20.51 -7.00
C ALA A 117 2.02 20.17 -5.54
N LEU A 118 0.99 19.36 -5.29
CA LEU A 118 0.63 18.89 -3.95
C LEU A 118 1.74 18.01 -3.37
N SER A 119 2.24 17.04 -4.12
CA SER A 119 3.33 16.15 -3.69
C SER A 119 4.61 16.94 -3.39
N ALA A 120 4.97 17.90 -4.23
CA ALA A 120 6.13 18.77 -4.00
C ALA A 120 5.95 19.65 -2.75
N ALA A 121 4.75 20.19 -2.52
CA ALA A 121 4.44 20.95 -1.32
C ALA A 121 4.51 20.07 -0.06
N LEU A 122 3.95 18.86 -0.10
CA LEU A 122 4.04 17.91 1.01
C LEU A 122 5.49 17.49 1.29
N ALA A 123 6.28 17.21 0.25
CA ALA A 123 7.69 16.87 0.39
C ALA A 123 8.51 18.00 1.04
N TYR A 124 8.13 19.26 0.81
CA TYR A 124 8.78 20.43 1.42
C TYR A 124 8.30 20.69 2.85
N LEU A 125 7.02 20.47 3.14
CA LEU A 125 6.39 20.87 4.40
C LEU A 125 6.41 19.77 5.48
N VAL A 126 6.41 18.49 5.09
CA VAL A 126 6.33 17.36 6.02
C VAL A 126 7.74 17.01 6.51
N PRO A 127 8.02 17.10 7.84
CA PRO A 127 9.32 16.74 8.38
C PRO A 127 9.60 15.25 8.19
N LEU A 128 10.86 14.90 7.92
CA LEU A 128 11.28 13.50 7.79
C LEU A 128 10.99 12.68 9.07
N ALA A 129 10.99 13.32 10.24
CA ALA A 129 10.63 12.69 11.51
C ALA A 129 9.19 12.14 11.52
N GLU A 130 8.28 12.72 10.73
CA GLU A 130 6.88 12.29 10.62
C GLU A 130 6.68 11.15 9.61
N TYR A 131 7.74 10.72 8.92
CA TYR A 131 7.67 9.65 7.94
C TYR A 131 7.14 8.34 8.54
N GLY A 132 7.50 8.04 9.80
CA GLY A 132 6.96 6.89 10.52
C GLY A 132 5.43 6.96 10.69
N HIS A 133 4.88 8.11 11.08
CA HIS A 133 3.43 8.31 11.19
C HIS A 133 2.73 8.22 9.83
N PHE A 134 3.37 8.72 8.77
CA PHE A 134 2.87 8.57 7.41
C PHE A 134 2.80 7.10 6.97
N LEU A 135 3.82 6.30 7.28
CA LEU A 135 3.80 4.85 7.01
C LEU A 135 2.70 4.13 7.80
N LEU A 136 2.48 4.51 9.07
CA LEU A 136 1.37 3.98 9.86
C LEU A 136 0.01 4.38 9.26
N LEU A 137 -0.14 5.59 8.72
CA LEU A 137 -1.35 6.02 8.02
C LEU A 137 -1.61 5.16 6.78
N ILE A 138 -0.58 4.91 5.97
CA ILE A 138 -0.67 4.00 4.82
C ILE A 138 -1.09 2.61 5.28
N GLY A 139 -0.45 2.06 6.32
CA GLY A 139 -0.82 0.78 6.91
C GLY A 139 -2.29 0.76 7.35
N ALA A 140 -2.73 1.77 8.07
CA ALA A 140 -4.11 1.88 8.56
C ALA A 140 -5.16 1.92 7.45
N LEU A 141 -4.85 2.47 6.28
CA LEU A 141 -5.79 2.59 5.17
C LEU A 141 -5.76 1.36 4.25
N PHE A 142 -4.57 0.87 3.90
CA PHE A 142 -4.43 -0.19 2.91
C PHE A 142 -4.55 -1.60 3.50
N VAL A 143 -3.98 -1.86 4.68
CA VAL A 143 -4.05 -3.19 5.33
C VAL A 143 -5.50 -3.69 5.48
N PRO A 144 -6.45 -2.92 6.06
CA PRO A 144 -7.81 -3.40 6.20
C PRO A 144 -8.54 -3.47 4.87
N LEU A 145 -8.18 -2.64 3.88
CA LEU A 145 -8.74 -2.72 2.53
C LEU A 145 -8.44 -4.09 1.90
N PHE A 146 -7.22 -4.60 2.11
CA PHE A 146 -6.86 -5.94 1.68
C PHE A 146 -7.60 -7.04 2.44
N GLY A 147 -7.82 -6.88 3.75
CA GLY A 147 -8.66 -7.83 4.50
C GLY A 147 -10.07 -7.95 3.91
N VAL A 148 -10.69 -6.82 3.53
CA VAL A 148 -11.99 -6.81 2.84
C VAL A 148 -11.91 -7.48 1.47
N ALA A 149 -10.92 -7.15 0.64
CA ALA A 149 -10.77 -7.73 -0.69
C ALA A 149 -10.54 -9.25 -0.65
N LEU A 150 -9.71 -9.73 0.29
CA LEU A 150 -9.45 -11.16 0.50
C LEU A 150 -10.72 -11.88 0.98
N ALA A 151 -11.47 -11.29 1.90
CA ALA A 151 -12.74 -11.85 2.36
C ALA A 151 -13.76 -11.91 1.22
N ASP A 152 -13.88 -10.84 0.42
CA ASP A 152 -14.81 -10.81 -0.71
C ASP A 152 -14.44 -11.90 -1.72
N TYR A 153 -13.16 -12.00 -2.07
CA TYR A 153 -12.68 -12.96 -3.06
C TYR A 153 -12.81 -14.41 -2.58
N PHE A 154 -12.19 -14.77 -1.45
CA PHE A 154 -12.08 -16.17 -1.03
C PHE A 154 -13.31 -16.69 -0.26
N VAL A 155 -13.96 -15.84 0.54
CA VAL A 155 -14.99 -16.29 1.50
C VAL A 155 -16.40 -15.99 1.01
N VAL A 156 -16.63 -14.81 0.44
CA VAL A 156 -17.93 -14.40 -0.07
C VAL A 156 -18.12 -14.97 -1.47
N ARG A 157 -17.22 -14.69 -2.40
CA ARG A 157 -17.36 -15.02 -3.83
C ARG A 157 -16.76 -16.38 -4.20
N GLY A 158 -15.92 -16.96 -3.36
CA GLY A 158 -15.30 -18.27 -3.60
C GLY A 158 -14.42 -18.30 -4.86
N GLY A 159 -13.75 -17.19 -5.16
CA GLY A 159 -12.87 -17.02 -6.31
C GLY A 159 -13.59 -16.84 -7.65
N ARG A 160 -14.90 -16.59 -7.64
CA ARG A 160 -15.71 -16.41 -8.85
C ARG A 160 -16.23 -14.98 -8.92
N TYR A 161 -15.70 -14.22 -9.87
CA TYR A 161 -16.25 -12.93 -10.27
C TYR A 161 -16.71 -12.98 -11.72
N GLU A 162 -17.86 -12.41 -12.00
CA GLU A 162 -18.30 -12.17 -13.36
C GLU A 162 -17.94 -10.75 -13.80
N LEU A 163 -17.56 -10.58 -15.07
CA LEU A 163 -17.09 -9.29 -15.59
C LEU A 163 -18.14 -8.17 -15.38
N ARG A 164 -19.43 -8.49 -15.54
CA ARG A 164 -20.54 -7.54 -15.37
C ARG A 164 -20.59 -6.90 -13.98
N GLU A 165 -20.05 -7.58 -12.95
CA GLU A 165 -20.03 -7.08 -11.57
C GLU A 165 -19.06 -5.91 -11.35
N PHE A 166 -18.17 -5.65 -12.31
CA PHE A 166 -17.23 -4.52 -12.31
C PHE A 166 -17.68 -3.35 -13.19
N TYR A 167 -18.74 -3.53 -13.98
CA TYR A 167 -19.24 -2.52 -14.91
C TYR A 167 -20.73 -2.26 -14.65
N GLU A 168 -21.61 -2.79 -15.50
CA GLU A 168 -23.04 -2.45 -15.54
C GLU A 168 -23.81 -2.81 -14.25
N ALA A 169 -23.43 -3.90 -13.59
CA ALA A 169 -24.07 -4.37 -12.37
C ALA A 169 -23.32 -3.93 -11.08
N ALA A 170 -22.27 -3.11 -11.22
CA ALA A 170 -21.49 -2.66 -10.08
C ALA A 170 -22.30 -1.63 -9.26
N PRO A 171 -22.64 -1.92 -7.99
CA PRO A 171 -23.26 -0.91 -7.14
C PRO A 171 -22.26 0.23 -6.90
N PRO A 172 -22.74 1.49 -6.83
CA PRO A 172 -21.85 2.64 -6.65
C PRO A 172 -21.10 2.60 -5.31
N LEU A 173 -21.71 1.98 -4.29
CA LEU A 173 -21.13 1.79 -2.97
C LEU A 173 -21.47 0.40 -2.44
N ARG A 174 -20.54 -0.18 -1.67
CA ARG A 174 -20.74 -1.44 -0.94
C ARG A 174 -20.64 -1.13 0.57
N PRO A 175 -21.76 -0.82 1.26
CA PRO A 175 -21.73 -0.38 2.67
C PRO A 175 -21.05 -1.38 3.61
N ALA A 176 -21.27 -2.69 3.42
CA ALA A 176 -20.63 -3.73 4.21
C ALA A 176 -19.09 -3.71 4.07
N ALA A 177 -18.59 -3.51 2.85
CA ALA A 177 -17.16 -3.38 2.59
C ALA A 177 -16.58 -2.11 3.22
N LEU A 178 -17.27 -0.97 3.07
CA LEU A 178 -16.85 0.31 3.64
C LEU A 178 -16.85 0.29 5.18
N ALA A 179 -17.87 -0.29 5.80
CA ALA A 179 -17.94 -0.46 7.25
C ALA A 179 -16.83 -1.38 7.75
N SER A 180 -16.60 -2.51 7.07
CA SER A 180 -15.54 -3.45 7.44
C SER A 180 -14.14 -2.84 7.33
N TRP A 181 -13.91 -2.05 6.28
CA TRP A 181 -12.70 -1.27 6.10
C TRP A 181 -12.51 -0.23 7.20
N ALA A 182 -13.54 0.57 7.49
CA ALA A 182 -13.48 1.60 8.52
C ALA A 182 -13.21 1.02 9.92
N VAL A 183 -13.82 -0.13 10.26
CA VAL A 183 -13.55 -0.83 11.51
C VAL A 183 -12.11 -1.34 11.55
N GLY A 184 -11.60 -1.93 10.46
CA GLY A 184 -10.20 -2.35 10.40
C GLY A 184 -9.22 -1.18 10.58
N ALA A 185 -9.49 -0.03 9.94
CA ALA A 185 -8.69 1.17 10.11
C ALA A 185 -8.73 1.71 11.56
N ALA A 186 -9.90 1.69 12.19
CA ALA A 186 -10.04 2.07 13.60
C ALA A 186 -9.27 1.12 14.54
N VAL A 187 -9.30 -0.20 14.27
CA VAL A 187 -8.50 -1.19 14.99
C VAL A 187 -7.00 -0.92 14.80
N TYR A 188 -6.57 -0.62 13.57
CA TYR A 188 -5.18 -0.29 13.28
C TYR A 188 -4.71 0.90 14.12
N PHE A 189 -5.43 2.03 14.07
CA PHE A 189 -5.07 3.21 14.85
C PHE A 189 -5.11 2.93 16.36
N SER A 190 -6.12 2.22 16.84
CA SER A 190 -6.24 1.89 18.25
C SER A 190 -5.03 1.10 18.75
N ILE A 191 -4.57 0.10 17.99
CA ILE A 191 -3.41 -0.71 18.36
C ILE A 191 -2.11 0.07 18.18
N ALA A 192 -1.97 0.81 17.07
CA ALA A 192 -0.77 1.60 16.81
C ALA A 192 -0.49 2.63 17.92
N TYR A 193 -1.54 3.25 18.48
CA TYR A 193 -1.40 4.23 19.56
C TYR A 193 -1.43 3.62 20.97
N ALA A 194 -2.24 2.60 21.23
CA ALA A 194 -2.40 2.05 22.59
C ALA A 194 -1.46 0.89 22.90
N LEU A 195 -1.12 0.06 21.90
CA LEU A 195 -0.36 -1.18 22.05
C LEU A 195 0.63 -1.39 20.88
N PRO A 196 1.58 -0.47 20.64
CA PRO A 196 2.51 -0.56 19.51
C PRO A 196 3.41 -1.83 19.56
N GLU A 197 3.54 -2.44 20.74
CA GLU A 197 4.23 -3.72 20.96
C GLU A 197 3.53 -4.92 20.28
N VAL A 198 2.24 -4.82 19.95
CA VAL A 198 1.45 -5.95 19.40
C VAL A 198 1.56 -6.02 17.87
N GLY A 199 1.76 -4.89 17.21
CA GLY A 199 1.67 -4.77 15.75
C GLY A 199 0.22 -4.64 15.28
N ALA A 200 -0.10 -3.54 14.61
CA ALA A 200 -1.45 -3.17 14.21
C ALA A 200 -1.91 -3.83 12.89
N SER A 201 -0.97 -4.25 12.04
CA SER A 201 -1.28 -4.71 10.68
C SER A 201 -2.11 -6.01 10.67
N LEU A 202 -1.65 -7.06 11.35
CA LEU A 202 -2.36 -8.35 11.36
C LEU A 202 -3.74 -8.26 12.01
N PRO A 203 -3.92 -7.66 13.21
CA PRO A 203 -5.24 -7.52 13.82
C PRO A 203 -6.21 -6.69 12.97
N SER A 204 -5.76 -5.60 12.35
CA SER A 204 -6.56 -4.78 11.43
C SER A 204 -7.06 -5.59 10.24
N LEU A 205 -6.16 -6.36 9.61
CA LEU A 205 -6.48 -7.22 8.46
C LEU A 205 -7.51 -8.27 8.84
N LEU A 206 -7.31 -8.95 9.97
CA LEU A 206 -8.22 -9.99 10.45
C LEU A 206 -9.58 -9.41 10.85
N ALA A 207 -9.61 -8.22 11.46
CA ALA A 207 -10.85 -7.54 11.84
C ALA A 207 -11.68 -7.18 10.61
N SER A 208 -11.09 -6.54 9.59
CA SER A 208 -11.83 -6.17 8.38
C SER A 208 -12.23 -7.40 7.55
N PHE A 209 -11.38 -8.42 7.48
CA PHE A 209 -11.67 -9.70 6.82
C PHE A 209 -12.85 -10.42 7.48
N GLY A 210 -12.81 -10.56 8.80
CA GLY A 210 -13.84 -11.23 9.58
C GLY A 210 -15.18 -10.52 9.50
N LEU A 211 -15.17 -9.19 9.68
CA LEU A 211 -16.39 -8.40 9.62
C LEU A 211 -17.04 -8.43 8.23
N HIS A 212 -16.24 -8.29 7.16
CA HIS A 212 -16.77 -8.36 5.80
C HIS A 212 -17.35 -9.74 5.50
N SER A 213 -16.67 -10.81 5.94
CA SER A 213 -17.15 -12.19 5.79
C SER A 213 -18.51 -12.41 6.46
N LEU A 214 -18.77 -11.78 7.61
CA LEU A 214 -20.04 -11.88 8.32
C LEU A 214 -21.14 -11.05 7.64
N LEU A 215 -20.88 -9.77 7.36
CA LEU A 215 -21.86 -8.84 6.81
C LEU A 215 -22.28 -9.21 5.38
N ALA A 216 -21.32 -9.57 4.53
CA ALA A 216 -21.59 -9.85 3.12
C ALA A 216 -22.24 -11.22 2.89
N ARG A 217 -22.04 -12.20 3.79
CA ARG A 217 -22.78 -13.47 3.78
C ARG A 217 -24.22 -13.29 4.25
N GLY A 218 -24.44 -12.50 5.30
CA GLY A 218 -25.79 -12.18 5.79
C GLY A 218 -26.66 -11.48 4.75
N GLY A 219 -26.07 -10.62 3.91
CA GLY A 219 -26.77 -9.92 2.84
C GLY A 219 -27.27 -10.80 1.68
N ARG A 220 -26.67 -11.97 1.43
CA ARG A 220 -27.12 -12.89 0.37
C ARG A 220 -28.35 -13.72 0.75
N VAL A 221 -28.52 -14.02 2.04
CA VAL A 221 -29.68 -14.81 2.53
C VAL A 221 -31.00 -14.05 2.33
N GLY A 222 -30.97 -12.72 2.19
CA GLY A 222 -32.16 -11.89 1.97
C GLY A 222 -32.55 -11.62 0.50
N VAL A 223 -31.71 -11.97 -0.48
CA VAL A 223 -31.96 -11.65 -1.90
C VAL A 223 -32.45 -12.88 -2.69
N ASP A 224 -32.20 -14.10 -2.21
CA ASP A 224 -32.58 -15.35 -2.89
C ASP A 224 -34.06 -15.75 -2.69
N GLN A 225 -34.93 -14.82 -2.25
CA GLN A 225 -36.36 -15.06 -2.02
C GLN A 225 -37.29 -14.05 -2.73
N ARG A 226 -36.85 -13.36 -3.77
CA ARG A 226 -37.74 -12.50 -4.58
C ARG A 226 -37.55 -12.69 -6.07
#